data_AF-A0A7S3IAE3-F1
#
_entry.id   AF-A0A7S3IAE3-F1
#
_cell.length_a   1.000
_cell.length_b   1.000
_cell.length_c   1.000
_cell.angle_alpha   90.00
_cell.angle_beta   90.00
_cell.angle_gamma   90.00
#
_symmetry.space_group_name_H-M   'P 1'
#
loop_
_entity.id
_entity.type
_entity.pdbx_description
1 polymer ?
#
loop_
_entity_poly.entity_id
_entity_poly.type
_entity_poly.pdbx_seq_one_letter_code
_entity_poly.pdbx_strand_id
1 'polypeptide(L)'
;MYCWGWNAYNQLGLEGEVVNFPTKVPRFKNSVVSVKSKGFFTLMLDSRGNVWLAGNCEPGVNKGWTQVNSGDLCMKRVVQIATGAFHSLALDDEGCVYGWGSNQQNQLGLEIVHQETPKLLGSAECVECGYST
;
A
#
# COMPACT_ATOMS: atom_id res chain seq x y z
N MET A 1 2.28 -16.05 -0.99
CA MET A 1 2.89 -15.27 0.11
C MET A 1 2.49 -15.92 1.42
N TYR A 2 3.39 -15.94 2.40
CA TYR A 2 3.09 -16.32 3.78
C TYR A 2 3.24 -15.08 4.65
N CYS A 3 2.28 -14.87 5.56
CA CYS A 3 2.29 -13.79 6.53
C CYS A 3 2.17 -14.38 7.94
N TRP A 4 2.84 -13.76 8.90
CA TRP A 4 2.74 -14.10 10.33
C TRP A 4 3.11 -12.88 11.18
N GLY A 5 2.81 -12.95 12.48
CA GLY A 5 3.06 -11.89 13.44
C GLY A 5 1.80 -11.16 13.87
N TRP A 6 1.98 -9.93 14.32
CA TRP A 6 0.91 -9.09 14.85
C TRP A 6 -0.06 -8.66 13.73
N ASN A 7 -1.36 -8.83 13.95
CA ASN A 7 -2.43 -8.62 12.97
C ASN A 7 -3.64 -7.87 13.58
N ALA A 8 -3.44 -7.12 14.66
CA ALA A 8 -4.53 -6.40 15.34
C ALA A 8 -5.24 -5.36 14.44
N TYR A 9 -4.58 -4.92 13.38
CA TYR A 9 -5.12 -3.99 12.38
C TYR A 9 -5.44 -4.67 11.05
N ASN A 10 -5.44 -6.01 11.01
CA ASN A 10 -5.62 -6.79 9.78
C ASN A 10 -4.55 -6.50 8.70
N GLN A 11 -3.36 -6.08 9.11
CA GLN A 11 -2.23 -5.74 8.22
C GLN A 11 -1.62 -6.93 7.48
N LEU A 12 -1.93 -8.15 7.91
CA LEU A 12 -1.58 -9.40 7.22
C LEU A 12 -2.69 -9.84 6.26
N GLY A 13 -3.88 -9.26 6.36
CA GLY A 13 -5.06 -9.64 5.60
C GLY A 13 -5.51 -11.08 5.84
N LEU A 14 -5.31 -11.56 7.07
CA LEU A 14 -5.67 -12.90 7.56
C LEU A 14 -6.65 -12.76 8.74
N GLU A 15 -7.39 -13.82 9.04
CA GLU A 15 -8.28 -13.84 10.22
C GLU A 15 -7.46 -13.98 11.51
N GLY A 16 -7.93 -13.32 12.58
CA GLY A 16 -7.31 -13.35 13.92
C GLY A 16 -6.36 -12.18 14.19
N GLU A 17 -6.23 -11.78 15.46
CA GLU A 17 -5.42 -10.61 15.87
C GLU A 17 -3.91 -10.89 15.87
N VAL A 18 -3.52 -12.17 15.93
CA VAL A 18 -2.13 -12.61 15.87
C VAL A 18 -2.07 -13.89 15.06
N VAL A 19 -1.17 -13.93 14.08
CA VAL A 19 -0.91 -15.10 13.25
C VAL A 19 0.40 -15.70 13.72
N ASN A 20 0.34 -16.73 14.56
CA ASN A 20 1.52 -17.27 15.26
C ASN A 20 2.48 -18.07 14.36
N PHE A 21 2.00 -18.55 13.22
CA PHE A 21 2.78 -19.39 12.30
C PHE A 21 2.68 -18.86 10.87
N PRO A 22 3.72 -19.05 10.03
CA PRO A 22 3.67 -18.70 8.62
C PRO A 22 2.40 -19.23 7.95
N THR A 23 1.46 -18.33 7.65
CA THR A 23 0.14 -18.69 7.13
C THR A 23 0.00 -18.22 5.70
N LYS A 24 -0.44 -19.11 4.81
CA LYS A 24 -0.57 -18.82 3.39
C LYS A 24 -1.74 -17.86 3.18
N VAL A 25 -1.50 -16.74 2.50
CA VAL A 25 -2.57 -15.83 2.09
C VAL A 25 -3.27 -16.42 0.86
N PRO A 26 -4.58 -16.73 0.92
CA PRO A 26 -5.24 -17.58 -0.08
C PRO A 26 -5.76 -16.81 -1.32
N ARG A 27 -5.67 -15.48 -1.37
CA ARG A 27 -6.48 -14.67 -2.29
C ARG A 27 -5.81 -14.23 -3.60
N PHE A 28 -4.50 -14.45 -3.76
CA PHE A 28 -3.77 -13.92 -4.91
C PHE A 28 -3.58 -14.97 -6.02
N LYS A 29 -4.25 -14.74 -7.16
CA LYS A 29 -4.09 -15.55 -8.38
C LYS A 29 -2.81 -15.22 -9.15
N ASN A 30 -2.33 -13.98 -9.05
CA ASN A 30 -1.12 -13.50 -9.71
C ASN A 30 0.09 -13.67 -8.79
N SER A 31 1.28 -13.77 -9.39
CA SER A 31 2.52 -13.80 -8.61
C SER A 31 2.73 -12.46 -7.91
N VAL A 32 3.14 -12.51 -6.65
CA VAL A 32 3.52 -11.33 -5.90
C VAL A 32 4.95 -10.96 -6.30
N VAL A 33 5.15 -9.70 -6.69
CA VAL A 33 6.45 -9.17 -7.13
C VAL A 33 7.12 -8.37 -6.02
N SER A 34 6.36 -7.61 -5.25
CA SER A 34 6.90 -6.79 -4.15
C SER A 34 5.91 -6.70 -2.99
N VAL A 35 6.44 -6.65 -1.77
CA VAL A 35 5.68 -6.41 -0.55
C VAL A 35 6.42 -5.38 0.27
N LYS A 36 5.72 -4.36 0.75
CA LYS A 36 6.24 -3.30 1.62
C LYS A 36 5.32 -3.15 2.82
N SER A 37 5.85 -3.39 4.01
CA SER A 37 5.11 -3.25 5.26
C SER A 37 5.80 -2.21 6.12
N LYS A 38 5.04 -1.21 6.59
CA LYS A 38 5.55 -0.19 7.52
C LYS A 38 4.40 0.29 8.40
N GLY A 39 4.64 0.37 9.72
CA GLY A 39 3.61 0.74 10.68
C GLY A 39 2.47 -0.28 10.75
N PHE A 40 1.26 0.14 10.39
CA PHE A 40 0.01 -0.62 10.57
C PHE A 40 -0.63 -1.13 9.27
N PHE A 41 0.08 -1.06 8.14
CA PHE A 41 -0.42 -1.54 6.86
C PHE A 41 0.69 -2.16 6.00
N THR A 42 0.26 -2.94 5.03
CA THR A 42 1.10 -3.60 4.03
C THR A 42 0.59 -3.26 2.64
N LEU A 43 1.49 -2.82 1.77
CA LEU A 43 1.28 -2.78 0.33
C LEU A 43 1.89 -4.01 -0.33
N MET A 44 1.21 -4.47 -1.37
CA MET A 44 1.66 -5.55 -2.22
C MET A 44 1.47 -5.16 -3.68
N LEU A 45 2.48 -5.49 -4.50
CA LEU A 45 2.44 -5.37 -5.95
C LEU A 45 2.40 -6.75 -6.57
N ASP A 46 1.45 -6.97 -7.48
CA ASP A 46 1.36 -8.20 -8.26
C ASP A 46 2.06 -8.10 -9.63
N SER A 47 2.25 -9.25 -10.30
CA SER A 47 2.93 -9.34 -11.59
C SER A 47 2.19 -8.69 -12.77
N ARG A 48 0.94 -8.27 -12.57
CA ARG A 48 0.16 -7.52 -13.55
C ARG A 48 0.24 -6.01 -13.32
N GLY A 49 0.87 -5.57 -12.24
CA GLY A 49 0.97 -4.17 -11.84
C GLY A 49 -0.19 -3.70 -10.97
N ASN A 50 -0.97 -4.60 -10.38
CA ASN A 50 -2.02 -4.22 -9.44
C ASN A 50 -1.43 -4.03 -8.05
N VAL A 51 -1.87 -2.95 -7.39
CA VAL A 51 -1.53 -2.65 -6.00
C VAL A 51 -2.64 -3.16 -5.09
N TRP A 52 -2.23 -3.78 -3.99
CA TRP A 52 -3.11 -4.29 -2.95
C TRP A 52 -2.67 -3.74 -1.60
N LEU A 53 -3.64 -3.41 -0.76
CA LEU A 53 -3.44 -2.89 0.58
C LEU A 53 -4.15 -3.78 1.59
N ALA A 54 -3.49 -4.04 2.70
CA ALA A 54 -4.09 -4.63 3.90
C ALA A 54 -3.64 -3.85 5.13
N GLY A 55 -4.55 -3.63 6.08
CA GLY A 55 -4.25 -2.91 7.31
C GLY A 55 -4.96 -1.57 7.44
N ASN A 56 -4.66 -0.88 8.53
CA ASN A 56 -5.39 0.32 8.95
C ASN A 56 -4.77 1.58 8.32
N CYS A 57 -5.10 1.82 7.05
CA CYS A 57 -4.76 3.08 6.36
C CYS A 57 -5.99 3.86 5.85
N GLU A 58 -7.19 3.28 5.95
CA GLU A 58 -8.47 3.93 5.64
C GLU A 58 -9.52 3.61 6.73
N PRO A 59 -10.29 4.60 7.23
CA PRO A 59 -11.41 4.34 8.11
C PRO A 59 -12.47 3.51 7.37
N GLY A 60 -12.58 2.22 7.71
CA GLY A 60 -13.62 1.32 7.19
C GLY A 60 -13.13 0.13 6.36
N VAL A 61 -11.84 0.05 6.03
CA VAL A 61 -11.27 -1.02 5.18
C VAL A 61 -10.54 -2.08 6.02
N ASN A 62 -11.21 -2.60 7.05
CA ASN A 62 -10.65 -3.65 7.94
C ASN A 62 -11.03 -5.08 7.54
N LYS A 63 -11.26 -5.35 6.24
CA LYS A 63 -11.70 -6.66 5.74
C LYS A 63 -10.66 -7.40 4.89
N GLY A 64 -9.38 -7.17 5.18
CA GLY A 64 -8.25 -7.86 4.56
C GLY A 64 -7.73 -7.18 3.29
N TRP A 65 -7.14 -7.98 2.40
CA TRP A 65 -6.51 -7.47 1.18
C TRP A 65 -7.51 -6.86 0.21
N THR A 66 -7.38 -5.56 -0.02
CA THR A 66 -8.20 -4.76 -0.93
C THR A 66 -7.33 -4.25 -2.07
N GLN A 67 -7.84 -4.31 -3.30
CA GLN A 67 -7.13 -3.77 -4.45
C GLN A 67 -7.27 -2.24 -4.45
N VAL A 68 -6.15 -1.54 -4.60
CA VAL A 68 -6.12 -0.07 -4.77
C VAL A 68 -6.26 0.21 -6.26
N ASN A 69 -7.51 0.42 -6.70
CA ASN A 69 -7.86 0.76 -8.09
C ASN A 69 -8.85 1.93 -8.11
N SER A 70 -8.41 3.07 -7.60
CA SER A 70 -9.20 4.30 -7.47
C SER A 70 -8.32 5.52 -7.72
N GLY A 71 -8.96 6.69 -7.85
CA GLY A 71 -8.26 7.95 -8.13
C GLY A 71 -7.48 7.91 -9.44
N ASP A 72 -6.35 8.61 -9.46
CA ASP A 72 -5.51 8.76 -10.65
C ASP A 72 -4.70 7.49 -10.99
N LEU A 73 -4.63 6.53 -10.05
CA LEU A 73 -3.99 5.22 -10.24
C LEU A 73 -4.92 4.22 -10.93
N CYS A 74 -6.21 4.55 -11.10
CA CYS A 74 -7.17 3.66 -11.73
C CYS A 74 -6.70 3.27 -13.15
N MET A 75 -6.68 1.97 -13.44
CA MET A 75 -6.23 1.41 -14.73
C MET A 75 -4.74 1.61 -15.06
N LYS A 76 -3.91 2.04 -14.11
CA LYS A 76 -2.45 2.17 -14.30
C LYS A 76 -1.70 0.90 -13.94
N ARG A 77 -0.60 0.64 -14.64
CA ARG A 77 0.27 -0.51 -14.39
C ARG A 77 1.43 -0.09 -13.50
N VAL A 78 1.35 -0.45 -12.23
CA VAL A 78 2.39 -0.13 -11.25
C VAL A 78 3.61 -1.03 -11.43
N VAL A 79 4.80 -0.42 -11.40
CA VAL A 79 6.09 -1.13 -11.45
C VAL A 79 6.84 -1.09 -10.13
N GLN A 80 6.57 -0.10 -9.29
CA GLN A 80 7.21 0.04 -7.98
C GLN A 80 6.25 0.62 -6.93
N ILE A 81 6.40 0.16 -5.69
CA ILE A 81 5.63 0.62 -4.52
C ILE A 81 6.58 0.99 -3.38
N ALA A 82 6.19 1.98 -2.59
CA ALA A 82 6.87 2.36 -1.35
C ALA A 82 5.85 2.75 -0.27
N THR A 83 6.21 2.55 1.00
CA THR A 83 5.34 2.86 2.14
C THR A 83 6.09 3.65 3.20
N GLY A 84 5.45 4.73 3.65
CA GLY A 84 5.77 5.45 4.88
C GLY A 84 5.01 4.88 6.08
N ALA A 85 5.12 5.52 7.24
CA ALA A 85 4.38 5.08 8.44
C ALA A 85 2.85 5.22 8.28
N PHE A 86 2.41 6.21 7.50
CA PHE A 86 0.99 6.55 7.30
C PHE A 86 0.67 7.01 5.87
N HIS A 87 1.57 6.83 4.92
CA HIS A 87 1.37 7.22 3.52
C HIS A 87 1.93 6.16 2.58
N SER A 88 1.44 6.16 1.35
CA SER A 88 1.74 5.18 0.32
C SER A 88 2.15 5.89 -0.96
N LEU A 89 3.13 5.33 -1.67
CA LEU A 89 3.54 5.77 -2.99
C LEU A 89 3.51 4.59 -3.98
N ALA A 90 3.12 4.89 -5.21
CA ALA A 90 3.20 3.98 -6.35
C ALA A 90 3.81 4.69 -7.55
N LEU A 91 4.59 3.96 -8.34
CA LEU A 91 5.17 4.41 -9.60
C LEU A 91 4.66 3.52 -10.72
N ASP A 92 4.06 4.10 -11.75
CA ASP A 92 3.62 3.36 -12.94
C ASP A 92 4.72 3.19 -13.99
N ASP A 93 4.44 2.38 -15.01
CA ASP A 93 5.34 2.12 -16.14
C ASP A 93 5.52 3.30 -17.09
N GLU A 94 4.71 4.35 -16.94
CA GLU A 94 4.84 5.64 -17.64
C GLU A 94 5.72 6.63 -16.87
N GLY A 95 6.21 6.25 -15.67
CA GLY A 95 7.06 7.09 -14.83
C GLY A 95 6.26 8.08 -13.95
N CYS A 96 4.95 7.92 -13.83
CA CYS A 96 4.07 8.74 -13.01
C CYS A 96 4.04 8.24 -11.56
N VAL A 97 4.19 9.17 -10.62
CA VAL A 97 4.16 8.90 -9.18
C VAL A 97 2.82 9.27 -8.61
N TYR A 98 2.24 8.34 -7.86
CA TYR A 98 0.96 8.47 -7.18
C TYR A 98 1.17 8.36 -5.67
N GLY A 99 0.47 9.19 -4.92
CA GLY A 99 0.52 9.16 -3.46
C GLY A 99 -0.85 9.26 -2.80
N TRP A 100 -1.00 8.58 -1.68
CA TRP A 100 -2.20 8.62 -0.83
C TRP A 100 -1.84 8.35 0.65
N GLY A 101 -2.76 8.67 1.55
CA GLY A 101 -2.61 8.58 3.00
C GLY A 101 -2.41 9.94 3.68
N SER A 102 -1.77 9.91 4.85
CA SER A 102 -1.50 11.11 5.67
C SER A 102 -0.53 12.06 4.99
N ASN A 103 -0.87 13.34 5.04
CA ASN A 103 -0.01 14.44 4.59
C ASN A 103 0.17 15.52 5.68
N GLN A 104 -0.02 15.16 6.95
CA GLN A 104 0.07 16.11 8.08
C GLN A 104 1.46 16.74 8.25
N GLN A 105 2.51 16.10 7.71
CA GLN A 105 3.88 16.63 7.71
C GLN A 105 4.38 16.89 6.29
N ASN A 106 3.48 17.15 5.33
CA ASN A 106 3.80 17.36 3.92
C ASN A 106 4.48 16.15 3.24
N GLN A 107 4.21 14.93 3.70
CA GLN A 107 4.82 13.71 3.14
C GLN A 107 4.48 13.43 1.66
N LEU A 108 3.32 13.92 1.21
CA LEU A 108 2.86 13.83 -0.18
C LEU A 108 3.18 15.10 -0.99
N GLY A 109 3.66 16.16 -0.36
CA GLY A 109 3.94 17.44 -1.03
C GLY A 109 2.69 18.17 -1.55
N LEU A 110 1.51 17.88 -0.99
CA LEU A 110 0.23 18.50 -1.36
C LEU A 110 -0.22 19.56 -0.35
N GLU A 111 -1.07 20.50 -0.76
CA GLU A 111 -1.68 21.51 0.13
C GLU A 111 -2.94 21.01 0.87
N ILE A 112 -2.99 19.71 1.18
CA ILE A 112 -4.09 19.06 1.92
C ILE A 112 -3.52 18.20 3.04
N VAL A 113 -4.25 17.97 4.12
CA VAL A 113 -3.73 17.23 5.29
C VAL A 113 -3.84 15.70 5.17
N HIS A 114 -4.66 15.20 4.25
CA HIS A 114 -4.89 13.78 3.99
C HIS A 114 -5.42 13.58 2.58
N GLN A 115 -4.99 12.52 1.91
CA GLN A 115 -5.45 12.14 0.58
C GLN A 115 -5.95 10.69 0.63
N GLU A 116 -7.26 10.48 0.47
CA GLU A 116 -7.87 9.16 0.60
C GLU A 116 -7.51 8.24 -0.57
N THR A 117 -7.60 8.75 -1.80
CA THR A 117 -7.36 7.97 -3.03
C THR A 117 -6.03 8.34 -3.68
N PRO A 118 -5.39 7.43 -4.43
CA PRO A 118 -4.15 7.76 -5.15
C PRO A 118 -4.29 9.01 -6.01
N LYS A 119 -3.42 10.00 -5.75
CA LYS A 119 -3.35 11.24 -6.51
C LYS A 119 -2.01 11.36 -7.21
N LEU A 120 -2.01 11.83 -8.45
CA LEU A 120 -0.81 12.12 -9.21
C LEU A 120 0.00 13.23 -8.51
N LEU A 121 1.24 12.91 -8.15
CA LEU A 121 2.19 13.84 -7.52
C LEU A 121 3.18 14.43 -8.53
N GLY A 122 3.52 13.68 -9.58
CA GLY A 122 4.49 14.09 -10.59
C GLY A 122 5.09 12.89 -11.33
N SER A 123 6.31 13.04 -11.85
CA SER A 123 7.06 11.96 -12.50
C SER A 123 8.39 11.70 -11.80
N ALA A 124 8.82 10.43 -11.78
CA ALA A 124 10.10 10.01 -11.20
C ALA A 124 10.61 8.71 -11.83
N GLU A 125 11.88 8.39 -11.63
CA GLU A 125 12.48 7.11 -12.04
C GLU A 125 12.36 6.02 -10.96
N CYS A 126 12.25 6.42 -9.69
CA CYS A 126 12.08 5.51 -8.56
C CYS A 126 11.38 6.21 -7.39
N VAL A 127 10.77 5.42 -6.49
CA VAL A 127 10.09 5.94 -5.28
C VAL A 127 10.53 5.20 -4.02
N GLU A 128 10.89 5.94 -2.98
CA GLU A 128 11.19 5.44 -1.64
C GLU A 128 10.57 6.35 -0.56
N CYS A 129 10.21 5.78 0.60
CA CYS A 129 9.60 6.51 1.70
C CYS A 129 10.46 6.45 2.97
N GLY A 130 10.86 7.61 3.47
CA GLY A 130 11.61 7.77 4.73
C GLY A 130 10.81 7.42 5.99
N TYR A 131 11.51 7.34 7.13
CA TYR A 131 10.92 7.24 8.46
C TYR A 131 10.92 8.65 9.07
N SER A 132 9.74 9.19 9.41
CA SER A 132 9.66 10.38 10.26
C SER A 132 9.50 9.89 11.70
N THR A 133 10.58 9.98 12.48
CA THR A 133 10.56 9.88 13.95
C THR A 133 9.82 11.07 14.54
#